data_AF-A0A0K2TVN6-F1
#
_entry.id   AF-A0A0K2TVN6-F1
#
_cell.length_a   1.000
_cell.length_b   1.000
_cell.length_c   1.000
_cell.angle_alpha   90.00
_cell.angle_beta   90.00
_cell.angle_gamma   90.00
#
_symmetry.space_group_name_H-M   'P 1'
#
loop_
_entity.id
_entity.type
_entity.pdbx_description
1 polymer ?
#
loop_
_entity_poly.entity_id
_entity_poly.type
_entity_poly.pdbx_seq_one_letter_code
_entity_poly.pdbx_strand_id
1 'polypeptide(L)'
;TCSETSWRRGKGQKVVSYSYYPSISRSMAKKRKYFEGILANAKSLHIYYPGWIMRVYYDLHDFHPQLKELCRIVCIYDHVDLCNIRHLPGKLADESLRMFGMLWRFLPVIDPHVDLLLSRDLDSRFSNRELTAVQEWMNSDKILHIMRDHPFHNVPILGGLWGANLTNKESRILWEISWKNILLDSGAWASRFSRGSDQVLLKKYDKNINASNANSFFSF
;
A
#
# COMPACT_ATOMS: atom_id res chain seq x y z
N THR A 1 -4.10 -10.25 8.55
CA THR A 1 -2.84 -10.31 7.80
C THR A 1 -2.99 -11.04 6.47
N CYS A 2 -1.97 -11.02 5.60
CA CYS A 2 -2.10 -11.44 4.19
C CYS A 2 -1.49 -12.81 3.84
N SER A 3 -0.63 -13.36 4.69
CA SER A 3 0.12 -14.60 4.48
C SER A 3 0.60 -15.17 5.82
N GLU A 4 1.05 -16.42 5.83
CA GLU A 4 1.63 -17.02 7.04
C GLU A 4 2.90 -16.29 7.49
N THR A 5 3.76 -15.87 6.55
CA THR A 5 4.97 -15.08 6.86
C THR A 5 4.62 -13.76 7.53
N SER A 6 3.67 -13.01 6.97
CA SER A 6 3.22 -11.73 7.55
C SER A 6 2.52 -11.91 8.90
N TRP A 7 1.85 -13.05 9.14
CA TRP A 7 1.31 -13.41 10.44
C TRP A 7 2.40 -13.60 11.50
N ARG A 8 3.42 -14.40 11.16
CA ARG A 8 4.51 -14.79 12.08
C ARG A 8 5.35 -13.61 12.56
N ARG A 9 5.36 -12.49 11.83
CA ARG A 9 6.00 -11.24 12.27
C ARG A 9 5.38 -10.63 13.53
N GLY A 10 4.15 -11.01 13.89
CA GLY A 10 3.49 -10.53 15.11
C GLY A 10 2.91 -9.11 14.99
N LYS A 11 2.55 -8.50 16.12
CA LYS A 11 1.97 -7.14 16.18
C LYS A 11 3.05 -6.07 16.06
N GLY A 12 2.65 -4.82 15.81
CA GLY A 12 3.57 -3.68 15.79
C GLY A 12 4.25 -3.43 14.45
N GLN A 13 3.74 -4.02 13.37
CA GLN A 13 4.40 -3.97 12.06
C GLN A 13 4.31 -2.56 11.46
N LYS A 14 5.43 -2.08 10.91
CA LYS A 14 5.49 -0.89 10.06
C LYS A 14 5.63 -1.35 8.62
N VAL A 15 4.66 -1.03 7.78
CA VAL A 15 4.50 -1.63 6.45
C VAL A 15 4.57 -0.57 5.37
N VAL A 16 5.39 -0.80 4.35
CA VAL A 16 5.27 -0.14 3.05
C VAL A 16 4.60 -1.10 2.08
N SER A 17 3.48 -0.68 1.51
CA SER A 17 2.56 -1.55 0.79
C SER A 17 2.45 -1.18 -0.69
N TYR A 18 2.44 -2.21 -1.53
CA TYR A 18 2.44 -2.09 -2.99
C TYR A 18 1.42 -3.03 -3.63
N SER A 19 0.90 -2.63 -4.79
CA SER A 19 0.05 -3.47 -5.63
C SER A 19 0.80 -3.89 -6.90
N TYR A 20 0.75 -5.18 -7.22
CA TYR A 20 1.33 -5.77 -8.43
C TYR A 20 0.29 -6.61 -9.19
N TYR A 21 -0.31 -6.04 -10.23
CA TYR A 21 -1.21 -6.76 -11.13
C TYR A 21 -0.79 -6.53 -12.59
N PRO A 22 0.08 -7.39 -13.14
CA PRO A 22 0.47 -7.26 -14.53
C PRO A 22 -0.75 -7.56 -15.43
N SER A 23 -1.25 -6.55 -16.12
CA SER A 23 -2.26 -6.77 -17.16
C SER A 23 -1.68 -7.62 -18.29
N ILE A 24 -2.49 -8.55 -18.81
CA ILE A 24 -2.11 -9.48 -19.88
C ILE A 24 -1.69 -8.71 -21.14
N SER A 25 -2.34 -7.58 -21.43
CA SER A 25 -2.06 -6.73 -22.60
C SER A 25 -0.83 -5.82 -22.45
N ARG A 26 -0.20 -5.76 -21.27
CA ARG A 26 1.02 -4.96 -21.09
C ARG A 26 2.21 -5.65 -21.77
N SER A 27 3.00 -4.85 -22.49
CA SER A 27 4.24 -5.33 -23.10
C SER A 27 5.16 -5.97 -22.07
N MET A 28 5.96 -6.94 -22.51
CA MET A 28 6.94 -7.62 -21.67
C MET A 28 7.92 -6.62 -21.02
N ALA A 29 8.29 -5.56 -21.73
CA ALA A 29 9.12 -4.47 -21.22
C ALA A 29 8.46 -3.77 -20.01
N LYS A 30 7.15 -3.51 -20.06
CA LYS A 30 6.42 -2.91 -18.95
C LYS A 30 6.30 -3.86 -17.75
N LYS A 31 6.15 -5.17 -17.99
CA LYS A 31 6.17 -6.18 -16.93
C LYS A 31 7.55 -6.25 -16.22
N ARG A 32 8.65 -6.17 -16.98
CA ARG A 32 10.03 -6.10 -16.44
C ARG A 32 10.25 -4.85 -15.58
N LYS A 33 9.81 -3.68 -16.05
CA LYS A 33 9.93 -2.42 -15.28
C LYS A 33 9.27 -2.49 -13.90
N TYR A 34 8.09 -3.11 -13.79
CA TYR A 34 7.46 -3.28 -12.47
C TYR A 34 8.22 -4.24 -11.57
N PHE A 35 8.81 -5.29 -12.13
CA PHE A 35 9.65 -6.22 -11.37
C PHE A 35 10.94 -5.55 -10.86
N GLU A 36 11.61 -4.79 -11.73
CA GLU A 36 12.72 -3.90 -11.34
C GLU A 36 12.29 -2.89 -10.27
N GLY A 37 11.05 -2.40 -10.37
CA GLY A 37 10.33 -1.66 -9.35
C GLY A 37 10.38 -2.31 -7.97
N ILE A 38 9.92 -3.56 -7.88
CA ILE A 38 9.89 -4.35 -6.64
C ILE A 38 11.30 -4.54 -6.10
N LEU A 39 12.25 -4.99 -6.94
CA LEU A 39 13.62 -5.28 -6.52
C LEU A 39 14.33 -4.04 -5.96
N ALA A 40 14.23 -2.91 -6.65
CA ALA A 40 14.85 -1.67 -6.22
C ALA A 40 14.19 -1.10 -4.95
N ASN A 41 12.88 -1.26 -4.78
CA ASN A 41 12.20 -0.88 -3.55
C ASN A 41 12.57 -1.80 -2.37
N ALA A 42 12.69 -3.11 -2.60
CA ALA A 42 13.17 -4.05 -1.58
C ALA A 42 14.58 -3.67 -1.09
N LYS A 43 15.49 -3.38 -2.02
CA LYS A 43 16.85 -2.92 -1.71
C LYS A 43 16.86 -1.59 -0.96
N SER A 44 16.10 -0.60 -1.41
CA SER A 44 16.13 0.74 -0.80
C SER A 44 15.38 0.84 0.51
N LEU A 45 14.36 0.01 0.75
CA LEU A 45 13.57 0.05 1.99
C LEU A 45 14.45 -0.15 3.22
N HIS A 46 15.39 -1.11 3.19
CA HIS A 46 16.26 -1.36 4.35
C HIS A 46 17.17 -0.15 4.68
N ILE A 47 17.44 0.71 3.69
CA ILE A 47 18.30 1.89 3.82
C ILE A 47 17.50 3.04 4.42
N TYR A 48 16.34 3.33 3.84
CA TYR A 48 15.52 4.48 4.24
C TYR A 48 14.66 4.19 5.48
N TYR A 49 14.16 2.97 5.61
CA TYR A 49 13.23 2.56 6.66
C TYR A 49 13.67 1.26 7.33
N PRO A 50 14.78 1.26 8.09
CA PRO A 50 15.22 0.07 8.83
C PRO A 50 14.10 -0.50 9.71
N GLY A 51 13.90 -1.82 9.65
CA GLY A 51 12.88 -2.53 10.41
C GLY A 51 11.45 -2.45 9.84
N TRP A 52 11.23 -1.73 8.74
CA TRP A 52 9.96 -1.77 8.03
C TRP A 52 9.87 -2.97 7.11
N ILE A 53 8.63 -3.39 6.83
CA ILE A 53 8.30 -4.54 6.01
C ILE A 53 7.73 -4.06 4.69
N MET A 54 8.26 -4.59 3.58
CA MET A 54 7.66 -4.41 2.27
C MET A 54 6.59 -5.46 2.07
N ARG A 55 5.34 -5.05 1.83
CA ARG A 55 4.26 -5.96 1.44
C ARG A 55 3.87 -5.74 -0.01
N VAL A 56 3.94 -6.80 -0.82
CA VAL A 56 3.54 -6.77 -2.22
C VAL A 56 2.28 -7.61 -2.39
N TYR A 57 1.15 -6.95 -2.60
CA TYR A 57 -0.10 -7.60 -2.96
C TYR A 57 -0.15 -7.86 -4.44
N TYR A 58 -0.35 -9.11 -4.84
CA TYR A 58 -0.29 -9.49 -6.24
C TYR A 58 -1.39 -10.44 -6.67
N ASP A 59 -1.69 -10.41 -7.96
CA ASP A 59 -2.59 -11.37 -8.63
C ASP A 59 -1.82 -12.10 -9.72
N LEU A 60 -1.26 -13.24 -9.34
CA LEU A 60 -0.69 -14.21 -10.26
C LEU A 60 -1.24 -15.58 -9.90
N HIS A 61 -1.53 -16.39 -10.92
CA HIS A 61 -1.83 -17.80 -10.73
C HIS A 61 -0.59 -18.55 -10.25
N ASP A 62 -0.78 -19.67 -9.55
CA ASP A 62 0.30 -20.42 -8.88
C ASP A 62 1.40 -20.93 -9.82
N PHE A 63 1.06 -21.13 -11.10
CA PHE A 63 2.00 -21.60 -12.13
C PHE A 63 2.54 -20.47 -13.01
N HIS A 64 2.31 -19.21 -12.64
CA HIS A 64 2.75 -18.08 -13.46
C HIS A 64 4.30 -17.97 -13.45
N PRO A 65 4.98 -17.88 -14.61
CA PRO A 65 6.44 -17.86 -14.68
C PRO A 65 7.13 -16.77 -13.84
N GLN A 66 6.47 -15.63 -13.65
CA GLN A 66 7.01 -14.53 -12.84
C GLN A 66 7.00 -14.81 -11.34
N LEU A 67 6.28 -15.83 -10.87
CA LEU A 67 6.27 -16.19 -9.45
C LEU A 67 7.67 -16.60 -8.99
N LYS A 68 8.44 -17.30 -9.83
CA LYS A 68 9.83 -17.68 -9.56
C LYS A 68 10.71 -16.45 -9.26
N GLU A 69 10.49 -15.37 -10.00
CA GLU A 69 11.24 -14.12 -9.82
C GLU A 69 10.83 -13.42 -8.51
N LEU A 70 9.54 -13.40 -8.17
CA LEU A 70 9.08 -12.88 -6.87
C LEU A 70 9.63 -13.70 -5.70
N CYS A 71 9.62 -15.03 -5.79
CA CYS A 71 10.19 -15.91 -4.77
C CYS A 71 11.67 -15.63 -4.53
N ARG A 72 12.46 -15.39 -5.58
CA ARG A 72 13.88 -15.01 -5.44
C ARG A 72 14.07 -13.74 -4.61
N ILE A 73 13.20 -12.74 -4.77
CA ILE A 73 13.28 -11.50 -3.99
C ILE A 73 13.10 -11.81 -2.50
N VAL A 74 12.09 -12.60 -2.12
CA VAL A 74 11.84 -12.98 -0.72
C VAL A 74 12.99 -13.82 -0.15
N CYS A 75 13.64 -14.65 -0.96
CA CYS A 75 14.82 -15.40 -0.53
C CYS A 75 16.04 -14.50 -0.24
N ILE A 76 16.11 -13.31 -0.85
CA ILE A 76 17.23 -12.37 -0.68
C ILE A 76 16.92 -11.33 0.41
N TYR A 77 15.66 -10.93 0.53
CA TYR A 77 15.21 -9.87 1.42
C TYR A 77 14.13 -10.40 2.37
N ASP A 78 14.55 -10.70 3.61
CA ASP A 78 13.71 -11.25 4.67
C ASP A 78 12.63 -10.28 5.17
N HIS A 79 12.73 -8.99 4.83
CA HIS A 79 11.75 -7.95 5.11
C HIS A 79 10.68 -7.80 4.02
N VAL A 80 10.63 -8.69 3.02
CA VAL A 80 9.63 -8.68 1.95
C VAL A 80 8.59 -9.79 2.17
N ASP A 81 7.32 -9.40 2.23
CA ASP A 81 6.18 -10.31 2.24
C ASP A 81 5.43 -10.25 0.89
N LEU A 82 5.17 -11.43 0.33
CA LEU A 82 4.30 -11.60 -0.82
C LEU A 82 2.90 -11.97 -0.35
N CYS A 83 1.90 -11.20 -0.79
CA CYS A 83 0.50 -11.36 -0.45
C CYS A 83 -0.30 -11.72 -1.71
N ASN A 84 -0.57 -13.01 -1.94
CA ASN A 84 -1.39 -13.42 -3.08
C ASN A 84 -2.85 -13.07 -2.81
N ILE A 85 -3.43 -12.14 -3.58
CA ILE A 85 -4.82 -11.71 -3.39
C ILE A 85 -5.83 -12.83 -3.61
N ARG A 86 -5.44 -13.87 -4.37
CA ARG A 86 -6.26 -15.06 -4.60
C ARG A 86 -6.38 -15.95 -3.36
N HIS A 87 -5.43 -15.84 -2.42
CA HIS A 87 -5.30 -16.70 -1.23
C HIS A 87 -5.37 -15.91 0.08
N LEU A 88 -6.00 -14.73 0.08
CA LEU A 88 -6.21 -13.97 1.31
C LEU A 88 -7.18 -14.72 2.25
N PRO A 89 -7.07 -14.53 3.58
CA PRO A 89 -7.93 -15.23 4.51
C PRO A 89 -9.39 -14.72 4.47
N GLY A 90 -10.34 -15.65 4.54
CA GLY A 90 -11.77 -15.35 4.70
C GLY A 90 -12.40 -14.60 3.52
N LYS A 91 -13.41 -13.76 3.80
CA LYS A 91 -14.15 -12.99 2.79
C LYS A 91 -13.28 -12.05 1.95
N LEU A 92 -12.09 -11.70 2.45
CA LEU A 92 -11.16 -10.83 1.74
C LEU A 92 -10.65 -11.42 0.43
N ALA A 93 -10.59 -12.75 0.26
CA ALA A 93 -10.20 -13.35 -1.01
C ALA A 93 -11.18 -13.00 -2.14
N ASP A 94 -12.48 -13.26 -1.92
CA ASP A 94 -13.52 -13.03 -2.93
C ASP A 94 -13.67 -11.55 -3.28
N GLU A 95 -13.62 -10.69 -2.26
CA GLU A 95 -13.63 -9.24 -2.42
C GLU A 95 -12.37 -8.77 -3.18
N SER A 96 -11.18 -9.23 -2.79
CA SER A 96 -9.94 -8.72 -3.38
C SER A 96 -9.74 -9.09 -4.85
N LEU A 97 -10.30 -10.23 -5.29
CA LEU A 97 -10.27 -10.65 -6.70
C LEU A 97 -11.03 -9.69 -7.63
N ARG A 98 -12.15 -9.12 -7.14
CA ARG A 98 -12.98 -8.18 -7.91
C ARG A 98 -12.60 -6.72 -7.66
N MET A 99 -11.92 -6.47 -6.55
CA MET A 99 -11.47 -5.13 -6.15
C MET A 99 -10.50 -4.54 -7.17
N PHE A 100 -10.61 -3.23 -7.36
CA PHE A 100 -9.69 -2.45 -8.15
C PHE A 100 -8.26 -2.60 -7.62
N GLY A 101 -7.35 -3.10 -8.46
CA GLY A 101 -6.04 -3.59 -7.99
C GLY A 101 -5.16 -2.56 -7.27
N MET A 102 -5.32 -1.26 -7.54
CA MET A 102 -4.60 -0.20 -6.82
C MET A 102 -5.04 -0.03 -5.36
N LEU A 103 -6.16 -0.63 -4.94
CA LEU A 103 -6.62 -0.62 -3.55
C LEU A 103 -5.98 -1.72 -2.71
N TRP A 104 -5.36 -2.75 -3.31
CA TRP A 104 -4.77 -3.83 -2.51
C TRP A 104 -3.67 -3.34 -1.57
N ARG A 105 -2.91 -2.34 -1.99
CA ARG A 105 -1.93 -1.68 -1.12
C ARG A 105 -2.54 -0.99 0.11
N PHE A 106 -3.86 -0.77 0.15
CA PHE A 106 -4.55 -0.21 1.31
C PHE A 106 -5.00 -1.30 2.31
N LEU A 107 -5.02 -2.57 1.92
CA LEU A 107 -5.43 -3.68 2.81
C LEU A 107 -4.74 -3.72 4.19
N PRO A 108 -3.48 -3.26 4.38
CA PRO A 108 -2.90 -3.20 5.71
C PRO A 108 -3.68 -2.34 6.72
N VAL A 109 -4.54 -1.40 6.29
CA VAL A 109 -5.35 -0.58 7.23
C VAL A 109 -6.29 -1.42 8.10
N ILE A 110 -6.70 -2.59 7.62
CA ILE A 110 -7.54 -3.54 8.35
C ILE A 110 -6.76 -4.72 8.93
N ASP A 111 -5.42 -4.70 8.88
CA ASP A 111 -4.60 -5.75 9.48
C ASP A 111 -4.32 -5.42 10.95
N PRO A 112 -4.80 -6.22 11.92
CA PRO A 112 -4.62 -5.94 13.35
C PRO A 112 -3.15 -6.00 13.80
N HIS A 113 -2.25 -6.52 12.96
CA HIS A 113 -0.82 -6.57 13.26
C HIS A 113 -0.04 -5.34 12.78
N VAL A 114 -0.65 -4.47 11.96
CA VAL A 114 0.00 -3.30 11.37
C VAL A 114 -0.31 -2.07 12.20
N ASP A 115 0.74 -1.36 12.60
CA ASP A 115 0.67 -0.11 13.36
C ASP A 115 0.91 1.11 12.47
N LEU A 116 1.79 1.00 11.48
CA LEU A 116 2.04 2.07 10.51
C LEU A 116 1.95 1.50 9.10
N LEU A 117 1.27 2.24 8.22
CA LEU A 117 1.19 1.94 6.80
C LEU A 117 1.72 3.13 5.99
N LEU A 118 2.53 2.86 4.97
CA LEU A 118 2.78 3.74 3.85
C LEU A 118 2.31 3.05 2.57
N SER A 119 1.44 3.69 1.80
CA SER A 119 1.01 3.22 0.49
C SER A 119 1.91 3.81 -0.59
N ARG A 120 2.50 2.97 -1.45
CA ARG A 120 3.44 3.39 -2.49
C ARG A 120 3.13 2.79 -3.86
N ASP A 121 3.52 3.51 -4.91
CA ASP A 121 3.60 2.98 -6.27
C ASP A 121 4.92 2.24 -6.50
N LEU A 122 4.91 1.19 -7.32
CA LEU A 122 6.11 0.37 -7.61
C LEU A 122 7.18 1.11 -8.42
N ASP A 123 6.79 2.15 -9.17
CA ASP A 123 7.68 2.99 -9.97
C ASP A 123 8.15 4.25 -9.21
N SER A 124 7.76 4.40 -7.95
CA SER A 124 8.25 5.47 -7.08
C SER A 124 9.42 5.01 -6.21
N ARG A 125 10.44 5.86 -6.08
CA ARG A 125 11.63 5.61 -5.25
C ARG A 125 11.59 6.47 -3.99
N PHE A 126 12.14 5.91 -2.91
CA PHE A 126 12.37 6.67 -1.69
C PHE A 126 13.41 7.76 -1.91
N SER A 127 13.23 8.85 -1.18
CA SER A 127 14.16 9.98 -1.15
C SER A 127 14.37 10.44 0.29
N ASN A 128 15.45 11.16 0.55
CA ASN A 128 15.67 11.76 1.88
C ASN A 128 14.53 12.71 2.27
N ARG A 129 13.93 13.40 1.29
CA ARG A 129 12.77 14.28 1.50
C ARG A 129 11.56 13.51 2.04
N GLU A 130 11.25 12.39 1.41
CA GLU A 130 10.18 11.49 1.86
C GLU A 130 10.47 10.97 3.27
N LEU A 131 11.70 10.53 3.53
CA LEU A 131 12.11 10.04 4.85
C LEU A 131 11.89 11.10 5.94
N THR A 132 12.34 12.34 5.73
CA THR A 132 12.15 13.43 6.69
C THR A 132 10.66 13.68 6.97
N ALA A 133 9.83 13.74 5.92
CA ALA A 133 8.40 13.99 6.08
C ALA A 133 7.69 12.84 6.82
N VAL A 134 8.07 11.59 6.56
CA VAL A 134 7.54 10.43 7.28
C VAL A 134 8.00 10.44 8.74
N GLN A 135 9.27 10.76 9.03
CA GLN A 135 9.77 10.86 10.39
C GLN A 135 9.06 11.94 11.20
N GLU A 136 8.84 13.13 10.61
CA GLU A 136 8.07 14.20 11.23
C GLU A 136 6.65 13.74 11.56
N TRP A 137 5.99 13.08 10.60
CA TRP A 137 4.67 12.51 10.83
C TRP A 137 4.64 11.47 11.94
N MET A 138 5.60 10.53 11.96
CA MET A 138 5.70 9.50 12.99
C MET A 138 5.90 10.07 14.40
N ASN A 139 6.49 11.27 14.50
CA ASN A 139 6.70 11.99 15.76
C ASN A 139 5.52 12.92 16.12
N SER A 140 4.43 12.88 15.36
CA SER A 140 3.23 13.68 15.59
C SER A 140 2.05 12.80 16.03
N ASP A 141 1.00 13.44 16.56
CA ASP A 141 -0.26 12.76 16.91
C ASP A 141 -1.21 12.58 15.70
N LYS A 142 -0.72 12.80 14.48
CA LYS A 142 -1.54 12.73 13.26
C LYS A 142 -1.72 11.29 12.81
N ILE A 143 -2.95 10.90 12.53
CA ILE A 143 -3.31 9.53 12.13
C ILE A 143 -3.20 9.30 10.62
N LEU A 144 -3.07 10.39 9.85
CA LEU A 144 -2.95 10.40 8.39
C LEU A 144 -1.75 11.22 7.95
N HIS A 145 -0.95 10.64 7.05
CA HIS A 145 0.15 11.30 6.36
C HIS A 145 -0.19 11.48 4.88
N ILE A 146 0.03 12.67 4.34
CA ILE A 146 -0.17 12.96 2.93
C ILE A 146 1.06 13.70 2.42
N MET A 147 1.65 13.20 1.33
CA MET A 147 2.73 13.88 0.61
C MET A 147 2.24 14.51 -0.68
N ARG A 148 2.67 15.75 -0.93
CA ARG A 148 2.50 16.46 -2.20
C ARG A 148 3.83 17.08 -2.62
N ASP A 149 4.51 16.38 -3.51
CA ASP A 149 5.88 16.66 -3.94
C ASP A 149 6.00 17.22 -5.38
N HIS A 150 4.89 17.40 -6.10
CA HIS A 150 4.87 17.99 -7.45
C HIS A 150 3.70 18.98 -7.65
N PRO A 151 3.91 20.12 -8.35
CA PRO A 151 2.85 21.08 -8.70
C PRO A 151 1.68 20.51 -9.53
N PHE A 152 1.81 19.31 -10.09
CA PHE A 152 0.76 18.66 -10.88
C PHE A 152 -0.06 17.66 -10.06
N HIS A 153 0.23 17.52 -8.77
CA HIS A 153 -0.54 16.70 -7.84
C HIS A 153 -1.80 17.45 -7.38
N ASN A 154 -2.73 17.66 -8.33
CA ASN A 154 -4.00 18.36 -8.13
C ASN A 154 -5.05 17.53 -7.36
N VAL A 155 -4.68 16.33 -6.91
CA VAL A 155 -5.55 15.42 -6.17
C VAL A 155 -5.25 15.57 -4.66
N PRO A 156 -6.26 15.68 -3.79
CA PRO A 156 -6.03 15.87 -2.35
C PRO A 156 -5.19 14.76 -1.72
N ILE A 157 -5.40 13.49 -2.09
CA ILE A 157 -4.58 12.38 -1.60
C ILE A 157 -4.21 11.51 -2.80
N LEU A 158 -2.91 11.35 -3.02
CA LEU A 158 -2.36 10.47 -4.04
C LEU A 158 -2.33 9.05 -3.49
N GLY A 159 -2.79 8.08 -4.28
CA GLY A 159 -2.92 6.70 -3.82
C GLY A 159 -1.60 6.04 -3.43
N GLY A 160 -0.49 6.48 -4.03
CA GLY A 160 0.87 5.98 -3.76
C GLY A 160 1.75 6.91 -2.90
N LEU A 161 1.17 7.90 -2.22
CA LEU A 161 1.91 8.91 -1.46
C LEU A 161 1.14 9.34 -0.19
N TRP A 162 0.72 8.35 0.60
CA TRP A 162 0.02 8.56 1.88
C TRP A 162 0.34 7.47 2.90
N GLY A 163 0.02 7.72 4.17
CA GLY A 163 0.19 6.75 5.25
C GLY A 163 -0.87 6.81 6.36
N ALA A 164 -1.06 5.70 7.06
CA ALA A 164 -1.95 5.57 8.22
C ALA A 164 -1.16 5.22 9.48
N ASN A 165 -1.49 5.88 10.59
CA ASN A 165 -1.02 5.50 11.91
C ASN A 165 -2.17 4.85 12.68
N LEU A 166 -2.06 3.53 12.87
CA LEU A 166 -3.04 2.61 13.43
C LEU A 166 -2.68 2.20 14.87
N THR A 167 -1.71 2.87 15.50
CA THR A 167 -1.23 2.50 16.84
C THR A 167 -2.32 2.61 17.91
N ASN A 168 -3.22 3.60 17.80
CA ASN A 168 -4.31 3.80 18.75
C ASN A 168 -5.66 3.27 18.23
N LYS A 169 -6.55 2.94 19.18
CA LYS A 169 -7.85 2.32 18.91
C LYS A 169 -8.80 3.21 18.10
N GLU A 170 -8.80 4.51 18.37
CA GLU A 170 -9.66 5.47 17.68
C GLU A 170 -9.32 5.52 16.19
N SER A 171 -8.03 5.66 15.86
CA SER A 171 -7.56 5.62 14.48
C SER A 171 -7.96 4.33 13.77
N ARG A 172 -7.80 3.17 14.41
CA ARG A 172 -8.24 1.89 13.84
C ARG A 172 -9.73 1.90 13.50
N ILE A 173 -10.58 2.38 14.41
CA ILE A 173 -12.03 2.46 14.17
C ILE A 173 -12.34 3.38 12.99
N LEU A 174 -11.69 4.54 12.90
CA LEU A 174 -11.89 5.47 11.78
C LEU A 174 -11.49 4.85 10.45
N TRP A 175 -10.34 4.16 10.39
CA TRP A 175 -9.89 3.45 9.20
C TRP A 175 -10.79 2.27 8.84
N GLU A 176 -11.31 1.52 9.80
CA GLU A 176 -12.29 0.44 9.56
C GLU A 176 -13.60 0.99 8.98
N ILE A 177 -14.10 2.12 9.48
CA ILE A 177 -15.28 2.79 8.95
C ILE A 177 -15.02 3.27 7.51
N SER A 178 -13.88 3.93 7.27
CA SER A 178 -13.51 4.38 5.92
C SER A 178 -13.33 3.21 4.95
N TRP A 179 -12.73 2.10 5.39
CA TRP A 179 -12.59 0.90 4.55
C TRP A 179 -13.95 0.29 4.19
N LYS A 180 -14.87 0.14 5.16
CA LYS A 180 -16.24 -0.34 4.90
C LYS A 180 -16.96 0.55 3.88
N ASN A 181 -16.83 1.86 4.01
CA ASN A 181 -17.44 2.80 3.06
C ASN A 181 -16.81 2.71 1.67
N ILE A 182 -15.50 2.50 1.57
CA ILE A 182 -14.81 2.24 0.31
C ILE A 182 -15.37 0.99 -0.37
N LEU A 183 -15.55 -0.12 0.36
CA LEU A 183 -16.09 -1.36 -0.21
C LEU A 183 -17.53 -1.21 -0.73
N LEU A 184 -18.32 -0.29 -0.16
CA LEU A 184 -19.69 0.00 -0.63
C LEU A 184 -19.72 0.91 -1.87
N ASP A 185 -18.62 1.58 -2.19
CA ASP A 185 -18.53 2.47 -3.34
C ASP A 185 -18.21 1.69 -4.61
N SER A 186 -18.91 1.99 -5.71
CA SER A 186 -18.69 1.34 -7.01
C SER A 186 -17.27 1.55 -7.55
N GLY A 187 -16.59 2.61 -7.13
CA GLY A 187 -15.19 2.87 -7.45
C GLY A 187 -14.24 1.79 -6.95
N ALA A 188 -14.56 1.12 -5.84
CA ALA A 188 -13.75 0.00 -5.34
C ALA A 188 -13.76 -1.20 -6.27
N TRP A 189 -14.74 -1.26 -7.17
CA TRP A 189 -14.99 -2.31 -8.14
C TRP A 189 -14.74 -1.84 -9.58
N ALA A 190 -14.01 -0.72 -9.74
CA ALA A 190 -13.67 -0.19 -11.03
C ALA A 190 -12.87 -1.20 -11.87
N SER A 191 -13.02 -1.11 -13.20
CA SER A 191 -12.25 -1.92 -14.14
C SER A 191 -10.75 -1.81 -13.87
N ARG A 192 -10.01 -2.91 -14.07
CA ARG A 192 -8.54 -2.95 -13.90
C ARG A 192 -7.79 -2.00 -14.84
N PHE A 193 -8.47 -1.49 -15.87
CA PHE A 193 -7.94 -0.49 -16.81
C PHE A 193 -8.23 0.96 -16.39
N SER A 194 -9.11 1.17 -15.41
CA SER A 194 -9.39 2.49 -14.85
C SER A 194 -8.16 3.09 -14.18
N ARG A 195 -8.16 4.41 -14.03
CA ARG A 195 -7.10 5.16 -13.33
C ARG A 195 -7.72 6.09 -12.29
N GLY A 196 -7.02 6.25 -11.17
CA GLY A 196 -7.35 7.25 -10.15
C GLY A 196 -8.55 6.93 -9.26
N SER A 197 -9.21 5.77 -9.43
CA SER A 197 -10.33 5.36 -8.57
C SER A 197 -9.93 5.31 -7.09
N ASP A 198 -8.73 4.80 -6.81
CA ASP A 198 -8.10 4.79 -5.49
C ASP A 198 -7.97 6.18 -4.87
N GLN A 199 -7.61 7.19 -5.67
CA GLN A 199 -7.48 8.57 -5.21
C GLN A 199 -8.83 9.24 -4.97
N VAL A 200 -9.81 8.95 -5.81
CA VAL A 200 -11.20 9.43 -5.66
C VAL A 200 -11.81 8.89 -4.37
N LEU A 201 -11.62 7.60 -4.11
CA LEU A 201 -12.10 6.93 -2.90
C LEU A 201 -11.43 7.48 -1.65
N LEU A 202 -10.10 7.67 -1.66
CA LEU A 202 -9.39 8.30 -0.56
C LEU A 202 -9.94 9.72 -0.29
N LYS A 203 -10.08 10.56 -1.31
CA LYS A 203 -10.67 11.90 -1.15
C LYS A 203 -12.11 11.89 -0.64
N LYS A 204 -12.89 10.87 -0.99
CA LYS A 204 -14.30 10.79 -0.59
C LYS A 204 -14.44 10.35 0.87
N TYR A 205 -13.59 9.44 1.32
CA TYR A 205 -13.68 8.78 2.62
C TYR A 205 -12.56 9.14 3.59
N ASP A 206 -11.73 10.13 3.26
CA ASP A 206 -10.80 10.76 4.19
C ASP A 206 -11.52 11.65 5.21
N LYS A 207 -12.70 12.20 4.91
CA LYS A 207 -13.40 13.14 5.81
C LYS A 207 -13.74 12.56 7.18
N ASN A 208 -13.86 11.24 7.29
CA ASN A 208 -13.98 10.54 8.58
C ASN A 208 -12.71 10.66 9.44
N ILE A 209 -11.60 11.06 8.83
CA ILE A 209 -10.24 11.13 9.36
C ILE A 209 -9.77 12.60 9.51
N ASN A 210 -10.42 13.57 8.83
CA ASN A 210 -9.70 14.74 8.30
C ASN A 210 -10.27 16.14 8.62
N ALA A 211 -10.41 16.51 9.90
CA ALA A 211 -10.48 17.93 10.26
C ALA A 211 -9.35 18.39 11.21
N SER A 212 -8.85 17.49 12.07
CA SER A 212 -7.77 17.80 13.03
C SER A 212 -6.56 16.86 12.96
N ASN A 213 -6.65 15.73 12.23
CA ASN A 213 -5.77 14.57 12.45
C ASN A 213 -4.82 14.22 11.28
N ALA A 214 -4.66 15.07 10.26
CA ALA A 214 -3.69 14.87 9.18
C ALA A 214 -2.42 15.73 9.35
N ASN A 215 -1.24 15.16 9.05
CA ASN A 215 -0.04 15.92 8.72
C ASN A 215 0.06 16.00 7.19
N SER A 216 -0.10 17.21 6.65
CA SER A 216 0.03 17.46 5.21
C SER A 216 1.37 18.13 4.95
N PHE A 217 2.28 17.40 4.30
CA PHE A 217 3.54 17.97 3.85
C PHE A 217 3.39 18.55 2.44
N PHE A 218 3.62 19.86 2.32
CA PHE A 218 3.65 20.58 1.06
C PHE A 218 5.07 21.03 0.78
N SER A 219 5.52 20.76 -0.42
CA SER A 219 6.91 20.97 -0.74
C SER A 219 6.98 21.48 -2.18
N PHE A 220 6.70 22.77 -2.34
CA PHE A 220 6.94 23.46 -3.60
C PHE A 220 8.44 23.59 -3.85
#